data_AF-A0A841GH31-F1
#
_entry.id   AF-A0A841GH31-F1
#
_cell.length_a   1.000
_cell.length_b   1.000
_cell.length_c   1.000
_cell.angle_alpha   90.00
_cell.angle_beta   90.00
_cell.angle_gamma   90.00
#
_symmetry.space_group_name_H-M   'P 1'
#
loop_
_entity.id
_entity.type
_entity.pdbx_description
1 polymer ?
#
loop_
_entity_poly.entity_id
_entity_poly.type
_entity_poly.pdbx_seq_one_letter_code
_entity_poly.pdbx_strand_id
1 'polypeptide(L)'
;MIDMQLFMTKDGDICSVEGWWHPENKVICNYIYIQQPDGDVEIEKRKYVKVIRKKDGSWRSFEEQLEYIKKLGRKHTKAYFVEHKMLVDKSNIEKFYDPFYTFEKFSKNYPQEFFYLEEFLKLLGVSKEEYSGIGMVGSYQVGLRK
;
A
#
# COMPACT_ATOMS: atom_id res chain seq x y z
N MET A 1 12.30 -0.86 11.52
CA MET A 1 11.93 -1.87 10.50
C MET A 1 10.52 -1.53 10.03
N ILE A 2 10.27 -1.47 8.73
CA ILE A 2 8.92 -1.14 8.23
C ILE A 2 8.21 -2.46 7.98
N ASP A 3 7.23 -2.79 8.84
CA ASP A 3 6.51 -4.08 8.82
C ASP A 3 5.53 -4.21 7.65
N MET A 4 5.34 -3.13 6.89
CA MET A 4 4.47 -3.08 5.73
C MET A 4 5.12 -2.31 4.59
N GLN A 5 5.01 -2.78 3.36
CA GLN A 5 5.48 -2.05 2.17
C GLN A 5 4.46 -2.16 1.05
N LEU A 6 4.41 -1.15 0.18
CA LEU A 6 3.63 -1.23 -1.05
C LEU A 6 4.54 -1.58 -2.22
N PHE A 7 4.01 -2.32 -3.20
CA PHE A 7 4.69 -2.54 -4.46
C PHE A 7 3.71 -2.48 -5.63
N MET A 8 4.23 -2.12 -6.80
CA MET A 8 3.51 -2.15 -8.07
C MET A 8 3.93 -3.41 -8.84
N THR A 9 2.95 -4.15 -9.34
CA THR A 9 3.16 -5.26 -10.29
C THR A 9 3.45 -4.71 -11.69
N LYS A 10 4.03 -5.52 -12.58
CA LYS A 10 4.24 -5.14 -13.99
C LYS A 10 2.94 -4.83 -14.75
N ASP A 11 1.81 -5.37 -14.28
CA ASP A 11 0.48 -5.06 -14.81
C ASP A 11 -0.09 -3.74 -14.26
N GLY A 12 0.68 -3.04 -13.40
CA GLY A 12 0.33 -1.76 -12.80
C GLY A 12 -0.47 -1.85 -11.51
N ASP A 13 -0.95 -3.03 -11.11
CA ASP A 13 -1.71 -3.18 -9.86
C ASP A 13 -0.82 -2.92 -8.63
N ILE A 14 -1.39 -2.30 -7.59
CA ILE A 14 -0.66 -1.95 -6.35
C ILE A 14 -1.09 -2.89 -5.23
N CYS A 15 -0.10 -3.52 -4.64
CA CYS A 15 -0.25 -4.49 -3.56
C CYS A 15 0.43 -3.98 -2.28
N SER A 16 -0.07 -4.46 -1.14
CA SER A 16 0.59 -4.33 0.17
C SER A 16 1.21 -5.67 0.55
N VAL A 17 2.44 -5.62 1.02
CA VAL A 17 3.09 -6.71 1.74
C VAL A 17 3.18 -6.32 3.21
N GLU A 18 2.93 -7.28 4.08
CA GLU A 18 3.09 -7.18 5.53
C GLU A 18 4.12 -8.26 5.95
N GLY A 19 4.72 -8.14 7.15
CA GLY A 19 5.83 -8.95 7.69
C GLY A 19 5.64 -10.46 7.84
N TRP A 20 5.03 -11.12 6.86
CA TRP A 20 4.87 -12.56 6.75
C TRP A 20 6.19 -13.23 6.32
N TRP A 21 6.37 -14.49 6.68
CA TRP A 21 7.36 -15.34 6.01
C TRP A 21 7.01 -15.41 4.52
N HIS A 22 7.93 -15.01 3.64
CA HIS A 22 7.73 -15.06 2.19
C HIS A 22 8.51 -16.24 1.59
N PRO A 23 7.87 -17.08 0.76
CA PRO A 23 8.58 -18.13 0.03
C PRO A 23 9.66 -17.54 -0.88
N GLU A 24 10.68 -18.34 -1.19
CA GLU A 24 11.74 -17.93 -2.09
C GLU A 24 11.17 -17.44 -3.43
N ASN A 25 11.68 -16.30 -3.92
CA ASN A 25 11.25 -15.64 -5.15
C ASN A 25 9.78 -15.21 -5.23
N LYS A 26 9.01 -15.28 -4.13
CA LYS A 26 7.62 -14.84 -4.06
C LYS A 26 7.41 -13.85 -2.91
N VAL A 27 6.28 -13.17 -2.93
CA VAL A 27 5.79 -12.30 -1.87
C VAL A 27 4.33 -12.64 -1.60
N ILE A 28 3.96 -12.66 -0.33
CA ILE A 28 2.57 -12.76 0.11
C ILE A 28 2.02 -11.35 0.24
N CYS A 29 0.88 -11.06 -0.37
CA CYS A 29 0.36 -9.71 -0.41
C CYS A 29 -1.17 -9.63 -0.41
N ASN A 30 -1.68 -8.42 -0.18
CA ASN A 30 -3.06 -8.03 -0.50
C ASN A 30 -3.05 -7.06 -1.69
N TYR A 31 -3.98 -7.21 -2.63
CA TYR A 31 -4.21 -6.18 -3.65
C TYR A 31 -4.96 -5.01 -3.00
N ILE A 32 -4.44 -3.80 -3.18
CA ILE A 32 -5.06 -2.58 -2.64
C ILE A 32 -5.74 -1.80 -3.76
N TYR A 33 -5.09 -1.73 -4.93
CA TYR A 33 -5.59 -1.07 -6.12
C TYR A 33 -5.38 -1.95 -7.34
N ILE A 34 -6.40 -2.08 -8.17
CA ILE A 34 -6.31 -2.73 -9.48
C ILE A 34 -6.43 -1.66 -10.55
N GLN A 35 -5.49 -1.64 -11.49
CA GLN A 35 -5.51 -0.68 -12.59
C GLN A 35 -6.69 -1.00 -13.53
N GLN A 36 -7.57 -0.03 -13.72
CA GLN A 36 -8.73 -0.14 -14.60
C GLN A 36 -8.97 1.16 -15.34
N PRO A 37 -9.34 1.15 -16.64
CA PRO A 37 -9.61 2.36 -17.41
C PRO A 37 -10.70 3.25 -16.81
N ASP A 38 -11.69 2.65 -16.17
CA ASP A 38 -12.84 3.28 -15.53
C ASP A 38 -12.66 3.49 -14.01
N GLY A 39 -11.43 3.32 -13.51
CA GLY A 39 -11.10 3.56 -12.11
C GLY A 39 -11.38 4.99 -11.66
N ASP A 40 -11.84 5.14 -10.43
CA ASP A 40 -12.21 6.40 -9.79
C ASP A 40 -11.06 7.02 -8.95
N VAL A 41 -9.98 6.27 -8.76
CA VAL A 41 -8.77 6.74 -8.06
C VAL A 41 -7.63 6.91 -9.07
N GLU A 42 -7.01 8.08 -9.09
CA GLU A 42 -5.82 8.33 -9.92
C GLU A 42 -4.53 8.26 -9.07
N ILE A 43 -3.58 7.42 -9.48
CA ILE A 43 -2.25 7.31 -8.87
C ILE A 43 -1.22 7.27 -10.00
N GLU A 44 -0.23 8.16 -9.98
CA GLU A 44 0.81 8.23 -11.02
C GLU A 44 0.24 8.29 -12.45
N LYS A 45 -0.82 9.08 -12.66
CA LYS A 45 -1.54 9.24 -13.96
C LYS A 45 -2.21 7.96 -14.49
N ARG A 46 -2.34 6.92 -13.65
CA ARG A 46 -3.10 5.71 -13.95
C ARG A 46 -4.38 5.70 -13.12
N LYS A 47 -5.45 5.14 -13.69
CA LYS A 47 -6.74 4.98 -13.03
C LYS A 47 -6.86 3.60 -12.38
N TYR A 48 -7.44 3.59 -11.19
CA TYR A 48 -7.56 2.40 -10.35
C TYR A 48 -8.93 2.29 -9.73
N VAL A 49 -9.33 1.04 -9.47
CA VAL A 49 -10.39 0.72 -8.53
C VAL A 49 -9.78 0.28 -7.20
N LYS A 50 -10.32 0.79 -6.10
CA LYS A 50 -9.88 0.42 -4.75
C LYS A 50 -10.48 -0.93 -4.34
N VAL A 51 -9.63 -1.90 -4.04
CA VAL A 51 -10.06 -3.27 -3.68
C VAL A 51 -10.54 -3.33 -2.24
N ILE A 52 -9.87 -2.64 -1.32
CA ILE A 52 -10.15 -2.71 0.11
C ILE A 52 -11.43 -1.99 0.56
N ARG A 53 -11.98 -1.07 -0.25
CA ARG A 53 -13.16 -0.26 0.10
C ARG A 53 -14.20 -0.22 -1.00
N LYS A 54 -15.46 -0.32 -0.60
CA LYS A 54 -16.65 -0.13 -1.46
C LYS A 54 -16.83 1.36 -1.79
N LYS A 55 -17.67 1.65 -2.79
CA LYS A 55 -17.95 3.02 -3.24
C LYS A 55 -18.62 3.89 -2.17
N ASP A 56 -19.35 3.26 -1.24
CA ASP A 56 -19.94 3.91 -0.07
C ASP A 56 -18.93 4.20 1.06
N GLY A 57 -17.65 3.87 0.84
CA GLY A 57 -16.58 4.06 1.82
C GLY A 57 -16.41 2.94 2.84
N SER A 58 -17.33 1.96 2.88
CA SER A 58 -17.24 0.80 3.78
C SER A 58 -16.11 -0.15 3.37
N TRP A 59 -15.59 -0.90 4.34
CA TRP A 59 -14.52 -1.88 4.10
C TRP A 59 -15.08 -3.15 3.45
N ARG A 60 -14.32 -3.73 2.51
CA ARG A 60 -14.57 -5.09 2.02
C ARG A 60 -13.93 -6.10 2.97
N SER A 61 -14.64 -7.18 3.30
CA SER A 61 -14.01 -8.34 3.95
C SER A 61 -12.92 -8.93 3.05
N PHE A 62 -11.98 -9.70 3.60
CA PHE A 62 -10.94 -10.32 2.77
C PHE A 62 -11.50 -11.25 1.70
N GLU A 63 -12.59 -11.95 1.99
CA GLU A 63 -13.28 -12.79 1.01
C GLU A 63 -13.95 -11.96 -0.08
N GLU A 64 -14.62 -10.87 0.27
CA GLU A 64 -15.18 -9.92 -0.71
C GLU A 64 -14.09 -9.31 -1.59
N GLN A 65 -12.90 -9.03 -1.05
CA GLN A 65 -11.76 -8.54 -1.81
C GLN A 65 -11.33 -9.56 -2.86
N LEU A 66 -11.19 -10.84 -2.51
CA LEU A 66 -10.86 -11.89 -3.47
C LEU A 66 -11.89 -12.04 -4.58
N GLU A 67 -13.17 -12.07 -4.23
CA GLU A 67 -14.25 -12.14 -5.22
C GLU A 67 -14.27 -10.91 -6.12
N TYR A 68 -13.98 -9.73 -5.57
CA TYR A 68 -13.89 -8.50 -6.35
C TYR A 68 -12.70 -8.51 -7.32
N ILE A 69 -11.52 -8.96 -6.89
CA ILE A 69 -10.33 -9.14 -7.74
C ILE A 69 -10.63 -10.09 -8.90
N LYS A 70 -11.29 -11.23 -8.63
CA LYS A 70 -11.69 -12.20 -9.67
C LYS A 70 -12.65 -11.59 -10.68
N LYS A 71 -13.65 -10.82 -10.23
CA LYS A 71 -14.62 -10.12 -11.10
C LYS A 71 -13.93 -9.11 -12.03
N LEU A 72 -12.82 -8.52 -11.60
CA LEU A 72 -11.99 -7.62 -12.40
C LEU A 72 -11.07 -8.34 -13.39
N GLY A 73 -11.17 -9.67 -13.51
CA GLY A 73 -10.41 -10.48 -14.47
C GLY A 73 -8.94 -10.67 -14.10
N ARG A 74 -8.54 -10.40 -12.85
CA ARG A 74 -7.16 -10.55 -12.42
C ARG A 74 -6.84 -11.98 -12.01
N LYS A 75 -5.68 -12.48 -12.46
CA LYS A 75 -5.18 -13.79 -12.06
C LYS A 75 -4.85 -13.79 -10.58
N HIS A 76 -5.26 -14.86 -9.92
CA HIS A 76 -5.09 -15.04 -8.49
C HIS A 76 -4.33 -16.32 -8.22
N THR A 77 -3.16 -16.21 -7.58
CA THR A 77 -2.47 -17.36 -6.98
C THR A 77 -2.64 -17.32 -5.48
N LYS A 78 -3.31 -18.32 -4.90
CA LYS A 78 -3.61 -18.35 -3.45
C LYS A 78 -2.35 -18.67 -2.66
N ALA A 79 -2.11 -17.92 -1.58
CA ALA A 79 -1.19 -18.36 -0.53
C ALA A 79 -1.90 -19.46 0.29
N TYR A 80 -1.72 -20.73 -0.06
CA TYR A 80 -2.48 -21.83 0.55
C TYR A 80 -2.37 -21.93 2.09
N PHE A 81 -1.32 -21.36 2.68
CA PHE A 81 -1.06 -21.37 4.12
C PHE A 81 -1.52 -20.08 4.85
N VAL A 82 -1.96 -19.04 4.13
CA VAL A 82 -2.54 -17.84 4.72
C VAL A 82 -3.84 -17.51 4.01
N GLU A 83 -4.95 -17.65 4.71
CA GLU A 83 -6.26 -17.47 4.11
C GLU A 83 -6.42 -16.05 3.53
N HIS A 84 -7.08 -15.98 2.38
CA HIS A 84 -7.37 -14.77 1.63
C HIS A 84 -6.16 -13.93 1.16
N LYS A 85 -4.93 -14.42 1.32
CA LYS A 85 -3.73 -13.76 0.79
C LYS A 85 -3.33 -14.31 -0.58
N MET A 86 -2.59 -13.48 -1.30
CA MET A 86 -2.16 -13.71 -2.67
C MET A 86 -0.65 -13.95 -2.72
N LEU A 87 -0.20 -14.77 -3.67
CA LEU A 87 1.21 -14.93 -4.01
C LEU A 87 1.53 -14.20 -5.31
N VAL A 88 2.55 -13.36 -5.28
CA VAL A 88 3.13 -12.69 -6.45
C VAL A 88 4.59 -13.09 -6.57
N ASP A 89 5.02 -13.56 -7.75
CA ASP A 89 6.45 -13.78 -8.03
C ASP A 89 7.19 -12.43 -8.05
N LYS A 90 8.35 -12.38 -7.40
CA LYS A 90 9.19 -11.17 -7.34
C LYS A 90 9.58 -10.65 -8.73
N SER A 91 9.68 -11.55 -9.71
CA SER A 91 9.93 -11.19 -11.11
C SER A 91 8.79 -10.41 -11.77
N ASN A 92 7.58 -10.42 -11.18
CA ASN A 92 6.43 -9.65 -11.63
C ASN A 92 6.26 -8.32 -10.87
N ILE A 93 7.18 -7.99 -9.97
CA ILE A 93 7.19 -6.70 -9.27
C ILE A 93 7.95 -5.70 -10.16
N GLU A 94 7.31 -4.59 -10.48
CA GLU A 94 7.91 -3.47 -11.22
C GLU A 94 8.76 -2.60 -10.29
N LYS A 95 8.17 -2.22 -9.13
CA LYS A 95 8.86 -1.43 -8.12
C LYS A 95 8.25 -1.61 -6.75
N PHE A 96 9.08 -1.40 -5.73
CA PHE A 96 8.61 -1.14 -4.38
C PHE A 96 8.49 0.36 -4.16
N TYR A 97 7.46 0.78 -3.43
CA TYR A 97 7.35 2.15 -2.98
C TYR A 97 8.30 2.35 -1.81
N ASP A 98 9.13 3.38 -1.91
CA ASP A 98 9.98 3.83 -0.81
C ASP A 98 9.12 4.63 0.19
N PRO A 99 8.97 4.15 1.44
CA PRO A 99 8.18 4.83 2.45
C PRO A 99 8.72 6.23 2.80
N PHE A 100 10.03 6.44 2.75
CA PHE A 100 10.64 7.73 3.08
C PHE A 100 10.36 8.77 2.00
N TYR A 101 10.52 8.37 0.73
CA TYR A 101 10.09 9.19 -0.40
C TYR A 101 8.59 9.46 -0.39
N THR A 102 7.78 8.48 0.04
CA THR A 102 6.32 8.65 0.18
C THR A 102 5.99 9.70 1.23
N PHE A 103 6.67 9.68 2.38
CA PHE A 103 6.53 10.71 3.42
C PHE A 103 6.94 12.11 2.93
N GLU A 104 8.05 12.21 2.20
CA GLU A 104 8.48 13.47 1.59
C GLU A 104 7.46 14.01 0.58
N LYS A 105 6.84 13.13 -0.23
CA LYS A 105 5.78 13.52 -1.15
C LYS A 105 4.52 13.95 -0.42
N PHE A 106 4.18 13.28 0.68
CA PHE A 106 3.04 13.65 1.50
C PHE A 106 3.18 15.08 2.05
N SER A 107 4.34 15.41 2.62
CA SER A 107 4.58 16.76 3.17
C SER A 107 4.46 17.87 2.14
N LYS A 108 4.88 17.60 0.90
CA LYS A 108 4.81 18.55 -0.22
C LYS A 108 3.41 18.68 -0.84
N ASN A 109 2.70 17.56 -0.97
CA ASN A 109 1.41 17.52 -1.68
C ASN A 109 0.21 17.82 -0.77
N TYR A 110 0.34 17.59 0.54
CA TYR A 110 -0.74 17.72 1.53
C TYR A 110 -0.26 18.57 2.72
N PRO A 111 0.04 19.87 2.51
CA PRO A 111 0.67 20.71 3.53
C PRO A 111 -0.20 20.93 4.76
N GLN A 112 -1.54 20.94 4.62
CA GLN A 112 -2.45 21.09 5.74
C GLN A 112 -2.48 19.83 6.61
N GLU A 113 -2.56 18.66 6.01
CA GLU A 113 -2.53 17.38 6.70
C GLU A 113 -1.16 17.13 7.33
N PHE A 114 -0.09 17.56 6.65
CA PHE A 114 1.26 17.52 7.17
C PHE A 114 1.42 18.41 8.39
N PHE A 115 0.82 19.61 8.43
CA PHE A 115 0.82 20.46 9.63
C PHE A 115 0.25 19.72 10.85
N TYR A 116 -0.89 19.04 10.70
CA TYR A 116 -1.45 18.26 11.81
C TYR A 116 -0.54 17.10 12.24
N LEU A 117 0.13 16.46 11.28
CA LEU A 117 1.12 15.43 11.57
C LEU A 117 2.35 16.00 12.31
N GLU A 118 2.83 17.18 11.94
CA GLU A 118 3.91 17.87 12.66
C GLU A 118 3.52 18.16 14.11
N GLU A 119 2.30 18.66 14.35
CA GLU A 119 1.80 18.89 15.71
C GLU A 119 1.75 17.58 16.52
N PHE A 120 1.32 16.48 15.90
CA PHE A 120 1.33 15.17 16.53
C PHE A 120 2.76 14.65 16.83
N LEU A 121 3.70 14.80 15.88
CA LEU A 121 5.08 14.38 16.05
C LEU A 121 5.78 15.15 17.17
N LYS A 122 5.48 16.45 17.33
CA LYS A 122 5.94 17.26 18.47
C LYS A 122 5.46 16.70 19.81
N LEU A 123 4.20 16.26 19.90
CA LEU A 123 3.66 15.63 21.12
C LEU A 123 4.39 14.31 21.46
N LEU A 124 4.89 13.60 20.45
CA LEU A 124 5.69 12.40 20.62
C LEU A 124 7.19 12.69 20.90
N GLY A 125 7.59 13.95 20.92
CA GLY A 125 8.98 14.36 21.13
C GLY A 125 9.89 14.12 19.94
N VAL A 126 9.35 13.96 18.73
CA VAL A 126 10.13 13.78 17.50
C VAL A 126 10.50 15.16 16.93
N SER A 127 11.79 15.43 16.79
CA SER A 127 12.28 16.70 16.26
C SER A 127 12.25 16.73 14.72
N LYS A 128 12.35 17.92 14.12
CA LYS A 128 12.34 18.07 12.65
C LYS A 128 13.56 17.43 11.98
N GLU A 129 14.69 17.41 12.68
CA GLU A 129 15.93 16.79 12.22
C GLU A 129 15.75 15.27 12.04
N GLU A 130 14.87 14.66 12.85
CA GLU A 130 14.54 13.23 12.81
C GLU A 130 13.57 12.87 11.67
N TYR A 131 12.97 13.84 10.98
CA TYR A 131 11.96 13.59 9.94
C TYR A 131 12.52 12.81 8.74
N SER A 132 13.82 12.93 8.47
CA SER A 132 14.50 12.11 7.46
C SER A 132 14.43 10.60 7.76
N GLY A 133 14.23 10.24 9.02
CA GLY A 133 14.00 8.88 9.50
C GLY A 133 12.53 8.47 9.53
N ILE A 134 11.59 9.30 9.05
CA ILE A 134 10.16 8.96 9.03
C ILE A 134 9.76 8.41 7.67
N GLY A 135 9.23 7.19 7.66
CA GLY A 135 8.59 6.57 6.50
C GLY A 135 7.07 6.62 6.61
N MET A 136 6.39 6.68 5.47
CA MET A 136 4.93 6.57 5.37
C MET A 136 4.56 5.47 4.38
N VAL A 137 3.62 4.62 4.76
CA VAL A 137 3.08 3.56 3.89
C VAL A 137 1.55 3.64 3.89
N GLY A 138 0.94 4.01 2.77
CA GLY A 138 -0.51 4.24 2.73
C GLY A 138 -0.95 5.47 3.53
N SER A 139 -2.25 5.57 3.82
CA SER A 139 -2.84 6.76 4.46
C SER A 139 -2.49 6.81 5.95
N TYR A 140 -1.57 7.70 6.33
CA TYR A 140 -1.22 8.03 7.72
C TYR A 140 -0.57 6.92 8.55
N GLN A 141 -0.10 5.83 7.95
CA GLN A 141 0.71 4.84 8.68
C GLN A 141 2.17 5.30 8.62
N VAL A 142 2.60 5.89 9.73
CA VAL A 142 3.92 6.54 9.88
C VAL A 142 4.81 5.66 10.75
N GLY A 143 6.07 5.47 10.34
CA GLY A 143 7.05 4.66 11.08
C GLY A 143 8.42 5.33 11.14
N LEU A 144 9.14 5.16 12.26
CA LEU A 144 10.49 5.67 12.46
C LEU A 144 11.55 4.63 12.09
N ARG A 145 12.63 5.08 11.44
CA ARG A 145 13.86 4.33 11.25
C ARG A 145 14.66 4.40 12.56
N LYS A 146 14.49 3.39 13.41
CA LYS A 146 15.45 3.07 14.47
C LYS A 146 16.56 2.21 13.90
#